data_AF-A0A2P6G761-F1
#
_entry.id   AF-A0A2P6G761-F1
#
_cell.length_a   1.000
_cell.length_b   1.000
_cell.length_c   1.000
_cell.angle_alpha   90.00
_cell.angle_beta   90.00
_cell.angle_gamma   90.00
#
_symmetry.space_group_name_H-M   'P 1'
#
loop_
_entity.id
_entity.type
_entity.pdbx_description
1 polymer ?
#
loop_
_entity_poly.entity_id
_entity_poly.type
_entity_poly.pdbx_seq_one_letter_code
_entity_poly.pdbx_strand_id
1 'polypeptide(L)'
;MINFKLILDSILSPKLVFQKVLNYEIKPSILIEAVLFISIINALFTYTSNYLIYSNGQPDESIFMLYYENILKKPILLVFLEVLKIFIITSLATYIGKFFGGKGTFINLLKCVAWIHYILLFINILLFVLIILNIYVASYLIMLTNIWIIWALSECAARAHGFSSTFLVFVTGIFVLLLLIVFLLQILNSSDFILVERVGSNA
;
A
#
# COMPACT_ATOMS: atom_id res chain seq x y z
N MET A 1 5.14 18.36 -17.18
CA MET A 1 5.06 19.07 -15.88
C MET A 1 3.90 18.50 -15.08
N ILE A 2 4.15 18.02 -13.86
CA ILE A 2 3.09 17.58 -12.94
C ILE A 2 2.35 18.85 -12.49
N ASN A 3 1.07 18.97 -12.84
CA ASN A 3 0.21 20.08 -12.43
C ASN A 3 -0.84 19.54 -11.44
N PHE A 4 -1.39 20.38 -10.57
CA PHE A 4 -2.47 20.04 -9.63
C PHE A 4 -3.62 19.29 -10.32
N LYS A 5 -3.95 19.67 -11.55
CA LYS A 5 -4.93 18.96 -12.39
C LYS A 5 -4.62 17.46 -12.56
N LEU A 6 -3.35 17.08 -12.72
CA LEU A 6 -2.96 15.68 -12.87
C LEU A 6 -3.14 14.88 -11.57
N ILE A 7 -2.96 15.51 -10.41
CA ILE A 7 -3.22 14.90 -9.10
C ILE A 7 -4.72 14.65 -8.94
N LEU A 8 -5.54 15.67 -9.23
CA LEU A 8 -7.00 15.54 -9.18
C LEU A 8 -7.52 14.50 -10.17
N ASP A 9 -7.02 14.52 -11.41
CA ASP A 9 -7.33 13.52 -12.43
C ASP A 9 -6.90 12.11 -11.97
N SER A 10 -5.82 11.97 -11.18
CA SER A 10 -5.40 10.67 -10.66
C SER A 10 -6.41 10.10 -9.67
N ILE A 11 -7.00 10.97 -8.84
CA ILE A 11 -7.99 10.58 -7.83
C ILE A 11 -9.32 10.25 -8.51
N LEU A 12 -9.82 11.15 -9.37
CA LEU A 12 -11.14 11.04 -9.99
C LEU A 12 -11.17 10.13 -11.21
N SER A 13 -10.07 10.04 -11.94
CA SER A 13 -9.95 9.33 -13.22
C SER A 13 -8.61 8.60 -13.34
N PRO A 14 -8.30 7.69 -12.40
CA PRO A 14 -7.04 6.92 -12.39
C PRO A 14 -6.81 6.23 -13.73
N LYS A 15 -7.91 5.88 -14.42
CA LYS A 15 -7.93 5.35 -15.77
C LYS A 15 -7.08 6.13 -16.76
N LEU A 16 -7.31 7.43 -16.88
CA LEU A 16 -6.64 8.24 -17.89
C LEU A 16 -5.18 8.49 -17.51
N VAL A 17 -4.88 8.54 -16.21
CA VAL A 17 -3.54 8.84 -15.73
C VAL A 17 -2.61 7.64 -15.88
N PHE A 18 -3.04 6.43 -15.55
CA PHE A 18 -2.15 5.26 -15.70
C PHE A 18 -1.77 4.98 -17.15
N GLN A 19 -2.64 5.30 -18.12
CA GLN A 19 -2.28 5.23 -19.53
C GLN A 19 -1.14 6.20 -19.88
N LYS A 20 -1.14 7.40 -19.29
CA LYS A 20 -0.05 8.37 -19.45
C LYS A 20 1.23 7.92 -18.73
N VAL A 21 1.09 7.45 -17.49
CA VAL A 21 2.22 7.02 -16.64
C VAL A 21 2.98 5.85 -17.26
N LEU A 22 2.25 4.88 -17.84
CA LEU A 22 2.86 3.73 -18.51
C LEU A 22 3.68 4.14 -19.75
N ASN A 23 3.26 5.19 -20.44
CA ASN A 23 3.93 5.69 -21.65
C ASN A 23 5.19 6.52 -21.34
N TYR A 24 5.44 6.90 -20.08
CA TYR A 24 6.68 7.60 -19.74
C TYR A 24 7.88 6.65 -19.80
N GLU A 25 8.88 7.04 -20.59
CA GLU A 25 10.18 6.36 -20.63
C GLU A 25 11.03 6.81 -19.43
N ILE A 26 10.93 6.08 -18.33
CA ILE A 26 11.66 6.35 -17.10
C ILE A 26 12.74 5.29 -16.94
N LYS A 27 13.99 5.73 -16.75
CA LYS A 27 15.12 4.85 -16.43
C LYS A 27 14.86 4.14 -15.08
N PRO A 28 15.16 2.84 -14.95
CA PRO A 28 14.92 2.10 -13.70
C PRO A 28 15.55 2.73 -12.45
N SER A 29 16.75 3.32 -12.58
CA SER A 29 17.42 3.99 -11.46
C SER A 29 16.60 5.16 -10.90
N ILE A 30 16.06 6.01 -11.77
CA ILE A 30 15.22 7.16 -11.38
C ILE A 30 13.93 6.67 -10.72
N LEU A 31 13.37 5.56 -11.20
CA LEU A 31 12.18 4.97 -10.61
C LEU A 31 12.43 4.46 -9.19
N ILE A 32 13.59 3.84 -8.94
CA ILE A 32 13.99 3.39 -7.60
C ILE A 32 14.21 4.59 -6.67
N GLU A 33 14.89 5.64 -7.15
CA GLU A 33 15.07 6.89 -6.39
C GLU A 33 13.73 7.52 -6.02
N ALA A 34 12.78 7.55 -6.96
CA ALA A 34 11.43 8.05 -6.70
C ALA A 34 10.69 7.21 -5.65
N VAL A 35 10.77 5.87 -5.74
CA VAL A 35 10.19 4.97 -4.73
C VAL A 35 10.77 5.24 -3.35
N LEU A 36 12.10 5.34 -3.23
CA LEU A 36 12.77 5.64 -1.96
C LEU A 36 12.31 6.99 -1.38
N PHE A 37 12.28 8.03 -2.21
CA PHE A 37 11.83 9.36 -1.80
C PHE A 37 10.38 9.34 -1.31
N ILE A 38 9.47 8.73 -2.07
CA ILE A 38 8.06 8.60 -1.71
C ILE A 38 7.91 7.81 -0.39
N SER A 39 8.65 6.71 -0.24
CA SER A 39 8.63 5.89 0.96
C SER A 39 9.11 6.64 2.20
N ILE A 40 10.18 7.43 2.08
CA ILE A 40 10.69 8.25 3.18
C ILE A 40 9.64 9.26 3.64
N ILE A 41 9.02 9.99 2.70
CA ILE A 41 8.04 11.01 3.05
C ILE A 41 6.77 10.36 3.65
N ASN A 42 6.26 9.28 3.04
CA ASN A 42 5.09 8.57 3.58
C ASN A 42 5.36 8.02 4.99
N ALA A 43 6.56 7.45 5.23
CA ALA A 43 6.94 6.94 6.54
C ALA A 43 7.03 8.06 7.59
N LEU A 44 7.55 9.24 7.22
CA LEU A 44 7.58 10.40 8.11
C LEU A 44 6.18 10.87 8.48
N PHE A 45 5.28 11.03 7.50
CA PHE A 45 3.88 11.40 7.80
C PHE A 45 3.19 10.34 8.66
N THR A 46 3.42 9.07 8.38
CA THR A 46 2.87 7.97 9.17
C THR A 46 3.38 8.05 10.61
N TYR A 47 4.69 8.17 10.80
CA TYR A 47 5.31 8.29 12.12
C TYR A 47 4.74 9.48 12.91
N THR A 48 4.73 10.68 12.31
CA THR A 48 4.28 11.90 12.98
C THR A 48 2.77 11.86 13.29
N SER A 49 1.95 11.36 12.37
CA SER A 49 0.50 11.20 12.60
C SER A 49 0.22 10.26 13.77
N ASN A 50 0.90 9.12 13.81
CA ASN A 50 0.74 8.15 14.90
C ASN A 50 1.26 8.71 16.23
N TYR A 51 2.39 9.42 16.22
CA TYR A 51 2.89 10.09 17.41
C TYR A 51 1.86 11.08 17.97
N LEU A 52 1.19 11.88 17.13
CA LEU A 52 0.13 12.80 17.57
C LEU A 52 -1.08 12.08 18.17
N ILE A 53 -1.51 10.98 17.56
CA ILE A 53 -2.66 10.19 18.03
C ILE A 53 -2.35 9.54 19.39
N TYR A 54 -1.17 8.94 19.54
CA TYR A 54 -0.85 8.07 20.67
C TYR A 54 -0.04 8.73 21.80
N SER A 55 0.52 9.93 21.58
CA SER A 55 1.22 10.68 22.64
C SER A 55 0.31 11.12 23.80
N ASN A 56 -1.01 11.22 23.57
CA ASN A 56 -1.99 11.65 24.57
C ASN A 56 -2.56 10.52 25.44
N GLY A 57 -2.07 9.29 25.31
CA GLY A 57 -2.19 8.22 26.31
C GLY A 57 -3.62 7.77 26.66
N GLN A 58 -4.04 6.64 26.09
CA GLN A 58 -4.78 5.65 26.86
C GLN A 58 -4.04 4.31 26.75
N PRO A 59 -3.64 3.69 27.88
CA PRO A 59 -2.99 2.39 27.86
C PRO A 59 -4.06 1.32 27.67
N ASP A 60 -4.44 1.05 26.42
CA ASP A 60 -5.17 -0.17 26.10
C ASP A 60 -4.16 -1.28 25.81
N GLU A 61 -4.23 -2.41 26.54
CA GLU A 61 -3.48 -3.65 26.26
C GLU A 61 -4.01 -4.36 24.99
N SER A 62 -4.21 -3.60 23.91
CA SER A 62 -4.64 -4.14 22.63
C SER A 62 -3.44 -4.58 21.79
N ILE A 63 -3.68 -5.53 20.86
CA ILE A 63 -2.73 -5.92 19.79
C ILE A 63 -2.19 -4.66 19.06
N PHE A 64 -2.99 -3.60 19.03
CA PHE A 64 -2.63 -2.32 18.42
C PHE A 64 -1.47 -1.62 19.13
N MET A 65 -1.38 -1.67 20.46
CA MET A 65 -0.26 -1.09 21.21
C MET A 65 1.04 -1.86 20.99
N LEU A 66 0.96 -3.19 20.88
CA LEU A 66 2.11 -4.02 20.51
C LEU A 66 2.63 -3.65 19.10
N TYR A 67 1.72 -3.40 18.16
CA TYR A 67 2.06 -2.91 16.82
C TYR A 67 2.68 -1.50 16.87
N TYR A 68 2.15 -0.60 17.70
CA TYR A 68 2.68 0.75 17.85
C TYR A 68 4.12 0.76 18.38
N GLU A 69 4.36 0.11 19.52
CA GLU A 69 5.69 0.12 20.18
C GLU A 69 6.77 -0.58 19.33
N ASN A 70 6.41 -1.66 18.64
CA ASN A 70 7.39 -2.44 17.88
C ASN A 70 7.63 -1.93 16.47
N ILE A 71 6.64 -1.30 15.84
CA ILE A 71 6.66 -0.93 14.42
C ILE A 71 6.46 0.58 14.24
N LEU A 72 5.32 1.14 14.65
CA LEU A 72 4.96 2.53 14.32
C LEU A 72 5.88 3.57 14.95
N LYS A 73 6.50 3.27 16.09
CA LYS A 73 7.45 4.15 16.78
C LYS A 73 8.85 4.18 16.16
N LYS A 74 9.13 3.33 15.17
CA LYS A 74 10.47 3.18 14.56
C LYS A 74 10.48 3.74 13.12
N PRO A 75 10.91 5.00 12.91
CA PRO A 75 10.77 5.65 11.60
C PRO A 75 11.57 4.95 10.49
N ILE A 76 12.78 4.46 10.77
CA ILE A 76 13.60 3.74 9.79
C ILE A 76 12.93 2.42 9.37
N LEU A 77 12.32 1.71 10.31
CA LEU A 77 11.57 0.48 10.02
C LEU A 77 10.36 0.78 9.14
N LEU A 78 9.66 1.89 9.36
CA LEU A 78 8.55 2.31 8.51
C LEU A 78 8.98 2.58 7.07
N VAL A 79 10.13 3.23 6.86
CA VAL A 79 10.68 3.44 5.51
C VAL A 79 10.93 2.09 4.83
N PHE A 80 11.60 1.17 5.52
CA PHE A 80 11.89 -0.16 4.99
C PHE A 80 10.61 -0.93 4.64
N LEU A 81 9.62 -0.92 5.53
CA LEU A 81 8.32 -1.56 5.29
C LEU A 81 7.57 -0.93 4.13
N GLU A 82 7.65 0.40 3.95
CA GLU A 82 6.99 1.09 2.85
C GLU A 82 7.61 0.72 1.50
N VAL A 83 8.94 0.68 1.43
CA VAL A 83 9.66 0.19 0.23
C VAL A 83 9.30 -1.25 -0.04
N LEU A 84 9.41 -2.13 0.97
CA LEU A 84 9.10 -3.54 0.84
C LEU A 84 7.67 -3.75 0.35
N LYS A 85 6.70 -3.02 0.91
CA LYS A 85 5.29 -3.06 0.51
C LYS A 85 5.11 -2.70 -0.96
N ILE A 86 5.73 -1.63 -1.45
CA ILE A 86 5.67 -1.24 -2.88
C ILE A 86 6.21 -2.35 -3.77
N PHE A 87 7.36 -2.94 -3.41
CA PHE A 87 7.96 -4.04 -4.18
C PHE A 87 7.13 -5.32 -4.14
N ILE A 88 6.56 -5.68 -2.99
CA ILE A 88 5.67 -6.84 -2.83
C ILE A 88 4.41 -6.67 -3.68
N ILE A 89 3.71 -5.53 -3.56
CA ILE A 89 2.50 -5.25 -4.34
C ILE A 89 2.80 -5.31 -5.83
N THR A 90 3.90 -4.69 -6.27
CA THR A 90 4.32 -4.71 -7.68
C THR A 90 4.62 -6.13 -8.15
N SER A 91 5.32 -6.92 -7.34
CA SER A 91 5.68 -8.31 -7.66
C SER A 91 4.42 -9.17 -7.78
N LEU A 92 3.55 -9.14 -6.76
CA LEU A 92 2.28 -9.85 -6.75
C LEU A 92 1.45 -9.49 -7.98
N ALA A 93 1.23 -8.21 -8.23
CA ALA A 93 0.45 -7.76 -9.37
C ALA A 93 1.08 -8.21 -10.71
N THR A 94 2.41 -8.26 -10.81
CA THR A 94 3.12 -8.73 -12.01
C THR A 94 2.92 -10.23 -12.23
N TYR A 95 3.18 -11.05 -11.21
CA TYR A 95 3.14 -12.51 -11.35
C TYR A 95 1.72 -13.04 -11.42
N ILE A 96 0.80 -12.52 -10.60
CA ILE A 96 -0.61 -12.86 -10.66
C ILE A 96 -1.19 -12.41 -12.01
N GLY A 97 -0.91 -11.17 -12.43
CA GLY A 97 -1.38 -10.69 -13.73
C GLY A 97 -0.85 -11.53 -14.89
N LYS A 98 0.41 -11.98 -14.86
CA LYS A 98 0.95 -12.91 -15.87
C LYS A 98 0.31 -14.29 -15.82
N PHE A 99 0.01 -14.80 -14.63
CA PHE A 99 -0.69 -16.09 -14.45
C PHE A 99 -2.07 -16.07 -15.12
N PHE A 100 -2.78 -14.95 -15.07
CA PHE A 100 -4.04 -14.73 -15.79
C PHE A 100 -3.88 -14.32 -17.27
N GLY A 101 -2.69 -14.50 -17.86
CA GLY A 101 -2.42 -14.24 -19.29
C GLY A 101 -2.05 -12.79 -19.64
N GLY A 102 -1.82 -11.94 -18.65
CA GLY A 102 -1.45 -10.54 -18.84
C GLY A 102 0.00 -10.33 -19.31
N LYS A 103 0.25 -9.22 -20.02
CA LYS A 103 1.56 -8.93 -20.65
C LYS A 103 2.44 -7.93 -19.88
N GLY A 104 2.01 -7.50 -18.70
CA GLY A 104 2.67 -6.47 -17.91
C GLY A 104 4.06 -6.89 -17.42
N THR A 105 4.97 -5.92 -17.38
CA THR A 105 6.32 -6.09 -16.83
C THR A 105 6.40 -5.47 -15.44
N PHE A 106 7.33 -5.98 -14.62
CA PHE A 106 7.55 -5.46 -13.28
C PHE A 106 7.79 -3.94 -13.27
N ILE A 107 8.60 -3.43 -14.20
CA ILE A 107 8.90 -2.00 -14.33
C ILE A 107 7.64 -1.19 -14.68
N ASN A 108 6.77 -1.70 -15.55
CA ASN A 108 5.52 -1.01 -15.90
C ASN A 108 4.61 -0.88 -14.69
N LEU A 109 4.48 -1.94 -13.90
CA LEU A 109 3.67 -1.92 -12.69
C LEU A 109 4.31 -1.07 -11.59
N LEU A 110 5.64 -1.10 -11.45
CA LEU A 110 6.36 -0.30 -10.47
C LEU A 110 6.11 1.20 -10.69
N LYS A 111 6.08 1.66 -11.95
CA LYS A 111 5.72 3.06 -12.27
C LYS A 111 4.33 3.42 -11.75
N CYS A 112 3.35 2.58 -12.00
CA CYS A 112 1.97 2.84 -11.58
C CYS A 112 1.80 2.73 -10.06
N VAL A 113 2.41 1.74 -9.41
CA VAL A 113 2.35 1.59 -7.94
C VAL A 113 3.08 2.76 -7.27
N ALA A 114 4.27 3.13 -7.74
CA ALA A 114 4.96 4.33 -7.26
C ALA A 114 4.09 5.58 -7.43
N TRP A 115 3.39 5.72 -8.56
CA TRP A 115 2.45 6.82 -8.78
C TRP A 115 1.28 6.80 -7.78
N ILE A 116 0.69 5.64 -7.49
CA ILE A 116 -0.35 5.51 -6.45
C ILE A 116 0.20 6.01 -5.11
N HIS A 117 1.37 5.54 -4.70
CA HIS A 117 2.00 5.96 -3.44
C HIS A 117 2.35 7.45 -3.42
N TYR A 118 2.69 8.02 -4.57
CA TYR A 118 2.87 9.46 -4.73
C TYR A 118 1.56 10.23 -4.51
N ILE A 119 0.43 9.78 -5.06
CA ILE A 119 -0.89 10.39 -4.80
C ILE A 119 -1.27 10.25 -3.32
N LEU A 120 -0.94 9.12 -2.70
CA LEU A 120 -1.17 8.91 -1.27
C LEU A 120 -0.41 9.90 -0.39
N LEU A 121 0.71 10.49 -0.84
CA LEU A 121 1.37 11.56 -0.09
C LEU A 121 0.44 12.75 0.14
N PHE A 122 -0.29 13.17 -0.89
CA PHE A 122 -1.23 14.30 -0.79
C PHE A 122 -2.44 13.95 0.07
N ILE A 123 -2.93 12.72 -0.05
CA ILE A 123 -4.02 12.22 0.79
C ILE A 123 -3.57 12.15 2.25
N ASN A 124 -2.33 11.70 2.51
CA ASN A 124 -1.76 11.62 3.87
C ASN A 124 -1.53 13.01 4.48
N ILE A 125 -1.14 14.01 3.68
CA ILE A 125 -1.09 15.41 4.13
C ILE A 125 -2.49 15.89 4.55
N LEU A 126 -3.51 15.61 3.74
CA LEU A 126 -4.88 15.96 4.07
C LEU A 126 -5.37 15.23 5.33
N LEU A 127 -5.06 13.93 5.45
CA LEU A 127 -5.37 13.13 6.64
C LEU A 127 -4.70 13.68 7.89
N PHE A 128 -3.43 14.05 7.80
CA PHE A 128 -2.69 14.66 8.91
C PHE A 128 -3.39 15.94 9.41
N VAL A 129 -3.81 16.82 8.49
CA VAL A 129 -4.57 18.02 8.84
C VAL A 129 -5.93 17.66 9.46
N LEU A 130 -6.65 16.69 8.89
CA LEU A 130 -7.96 16.29 9.40
C LEU A 130 -7.88 15.62 10.78
N ILE A 131 -6.82 14.86 11.09
CA ILE A 131 -6.63 14.26 12.41
C ILE A 131 -6.55 15.34 13.49
N ILE A 132 -5.86 16.45 13.18
CA ILE A 132 -5.73 17.60 14.10
C ILE A 132 -7.07 18.31 14.28
N LEU A 133 -7.87 18.43 13.21
CA LEU A 133 -9.15 19.14 13.23
C LEU A 133 -10.28 18.30 13.84
N ASN A 134 -10.45 17.07 13.38
CA ASN A 134 -11.50 16.13 13.80
C ASN A 134 -11.16 14.69 13.37
N ILE A 135 -10.85 13.84 14.36
CA ILE A 135 -10.48 12.43 14.16
C ILE A 135 -11.57 11.59 13.46
N TYR A 136 -12.87 11.90 13.67
CA TYR A 136 -13.96 11.16 13.04
C TYR A 136 -14.07 11.49 11.54
N VAL A 137 -13.80 12.73 11.14
CA VAL A 137 -13.78 13.09 9.71
C VAL A 137 -12.59 12.41 9.02
N ALA A 138 -11.44 12.34 9.69
CA ALA A 138 -10.27 11.63 9.17
C ALA A 138 -10.56 10.14 8.94
N SER A 139 -11.30 9.47 9.83
CA SER A 139 -11.60 8.03 9.69
C SER A 139 -12.44 7.70 8.44
N TYR A 140 -13.40 8.55 8.08
CA TYR A 140 -14.13 8.41 6.81
C TYR A 140 -13.21 8.55 5.60
N LEU A 141 -12.27 9.51 5.62
CA LEU A 141 -11.32 9.68 4.53
C LEU A 141 -10.37 8.48 4.42
N ILE A 142 -9.94 7.89 5.54
CA ILE A 142 -9.15 6.63 5.54
C ILE A 142 -9.93 5.52 4.84
N MET A 143 -11.22 5.34 5.17
CA MET A 143 -12.06 4.32 4.55
C MET A 143 -12.18 4.52 3.03
N LEU A 144 -12.46 5.75 2.59
CA LEU A 144 -12.53 6.09 1.17
C LEU A 144 -11.19 5.86 0.46
N THR A 145 -10.08 6.21 1.11
CA THR A 145 -8.72 6.01 0.59
C THR A 145 -8.43 4.52 0.38
N ASN A 146 -8.82 3.66 1.32
CA ASN A 146 -8.63 2.21 1.17
C ASN A 146 -9.40 1.64 -0.03
N ILE A 147 -10.67 2.04 -0.21
CA ILE A 147 -11.47 1.65 -1.37
C ILE A 147 -10.80 2.14 -2.67
N TRP A 148 -10.36 3.40 -2.66
CA TRP A 148 -9.69 4.02 -3.80
C TRP A 148 -8.38 3.31 -4.16
N ILE A 149 -7.55 2.92 -3.19
CA ILE A 149 -6.29 2.19 -3.43
C ILE A 149 -6.55 0.88 -4.17
N ILE A 150 -7.54 0.11 -3.72
CA ILE A 150 -7.88 -1.18 -4.36
C ILE A 150 -8.31 -0.92 -5.81
N TRP A 151 -9.19 0.04 -6.03
CA TRP A 151 -9.64 0.41 -7.38
C TRP A 151 -8.49 0.90 -8.27
N ALA A 152 -7.64 1.79 -7.75
CA ALA A 152 -6.49 2.34 -8.46
C ALA A 152 -5.48 1.25 -8.83
N LEU A 153 -5.25 0.28 -7.94
CA LEU A 153 -4.40 -0.87 -8.21
C LEU A 153 -4.99 -1.78 -9.29
N SER A 154 -6.30 -1.99 -9.30
CA SER A 154 -6.99 -2.73 -10.36
C SER A 154 -6.89 -2.01 -11.71
N GLU A 155 -7.06 -0.69 -11.74
CA GLU A 155 -6.89 0.13 -12.93
C GLU A 155 -5.44 0.10 -13.46
N CYS A 156 -4.46 0.13 -12.55
CA CYS A 156 -3.05 -0.05 -12.86
C CYS A 156 -2.81 -1.43 -13.51
N ALA A 157 -3.24 -2.51 -12.84
CA ALA A 157 -3.03 -3.87 -13.30
C ALA A 157 -3.72 -4.12 -14.66
N ALA A 158 -4.97 -3.68 -14.82
CA ALA A 158 -5.73 -3.82 -16.06
C ALA A 158 -4.98 -3.23 -17.26
N ARG A 159 -4.43 -2.01 -17.14
CA ARG A 159 -3.69 -1.38 -18.23
C ARG A 159 -2.32 -1.96 -18.45
N ALA A 160 -1.59 -2.17 -17.36
CA ALA A 160 -0.22 -2.66 -17.46
C ALA A 160 -0.20 -4.06 -18.09
N HIS A 161 -1.21 -4.89 -17.84
CA HIS A 161 -1.35 -6.22 -18.41
C HIS A 161 -2.15 -6.29 -19.72
N GLY A 162 -2.88 -5.23 -20.08
CA GLY A 162 -3.73 -5.18 -21.27
C GLY A 162 -5.04 -5.96 -21.14
N PHE A 163 -5.58 -6.08 -19.93
CA PHE A 163 -6.88 -6.71 -19.69
C PHE A 163 -8.03 -5.83 -20.21
N SER A 164 -9.10 -6.47 -20.70
CA SER A 164 -10.25 -5.79 -21.30
C SER A 164 -11.18 -5.12 -20.28
N SER A 165 -11.28 -5.68 -19.07
CA SER A 165 -12.20 -5.22 -18.03
C SER A 165 -11.49 -4.96 -16.71
N THR A 166 -11.43 -3.70 -16.28
CA THR A 166 -10.90 -3.33 -14.95
C THR A 166 -11.77 -3.89 -13.83
N PHE A 167 -13.09 -3.92 -14.01
CA PHE A 167 -14.00 -4.42 -12.96
C PHE A 167 -13.74 -5.90 -12.65
N LEU A 168 -13.46 -6.71 -13.67
CA LEU A 168 -13.10 -8.12 -13.47
C LEU A 168 -11.78 -8.24 -12.70
N VAL A 169 -10.77 -7.43 -13.04
CA VAL A 169 -9.49 -7.36 -12.31
C VAL A 169 -9.68 -6.92 -10.85
N PHE A 170 -10.64 -6.03 -10.59
CA PHE A 170 -10.98 -5.60 -9.23
C PHE A 170 -11.58 -6.74 -8.41
N VAL A 171 -12.60 -7.42 -8.94
CA VAL A 171 -13.23 -8.56 -8.26
C VAL A 171 -12.23 -9.69 -8.03
N THR A 172 -11.49 -10.10 -9.06
CA THR A 172 -10.47 -11.16 -8.92
C THR A 172 -9.35 -10.74 -7.98
N GLY A 173 -8.94 -9.48 -8.01
CA GLY A 173 -7.95 -8.92 -7.08
C GLY A 173 -8.38 -9.04 -5.61
N ILE A 174 -9.65 -8.77 -5.31
CA ILE A 174 -10.22 -8.96 -3.97
C ILE A 174 -10.18 -10.44 -3.57
N PHE A 175 -10.60 -11.35 -4.44
CA PHE A 175 -10.55 -12.79 -4.15
C PHE A 175 -9.12 -13.28 -3.87
N VAL A 176 -8.15 -12.83 -4.68
CA VAL A 176 -6.74 -13.19 -4.47
C VAL A 176 -6.20 -12.61 -3.17
N LEU A 177 -6.56 -11.37 -2.81
CA LEU A 177 -6.19 -10.76 -1.54
C LEU A 177 -6.76 -11.56 -0.35
N LEU A 178 -8.04 -11.96 -0.41
CA LEU A 178 -8.67 -12.77 0.63
C LEU A 178 -7.97 -14.12 0.78
N LEU A 179 -7.65 -14.80 -0.33
CA LEU A 179 -6.91 -16.07 -0.30
C LEU A 179 -5.51 -15.90 0.29
N LEU A 180 -4.80 -14.82 -0.06
CA LEU A 180 -3.48 -14.51 0.52
C LEU A 180 -3.56 -14.28 2.03
N ILE A 181 -4.57 -13.54 2.50
CA ILE A 181 -4.78 -13.31 3.93
C ILE A 181 -5.05 -14.63 4.65
N VAL A 182 -5.97 -15.45 4.15
CA VAL A 182 -6.29 -16.76 4.74
C VAL A 182 -5.05 -17.66 4.78
N PHE A 183 -4.28 -17.69 3.70
CA PHE A 183 -3.04 -18.47 3.62
C PHE A 183 -1.99 -17.99 4.64
N LEU A 184 -1.79 -16.68 4.77
CA LEU A 184 -0.87 -16.10 5.75
C LEU A 184 -1.30 -16.42 7.19
N LEU A 185 -2.59 -16.29 7.50
CA LEU A 185 -3.12 -16.66 8.81
C LEU A 185 -2.90 -18.14 9.12
N GLN A 186 -3.07 -19.02 8.13
CA GLN A 186 -2.82 -20.45 8.31
C GLN A 186 -1.35 -20.76 8.59
N ILE A 187 -0.41 -20.07 7.93
CA ILE A 187 1.02 -20.20 8.20
C ILE A 187 1.37 -19.71 9.60
N LEU A 188 0.81 -18.58 10.02
CA LEU A 188 1.07 -18.04 11.35
C LEU A 188 0.55 -19.00 12.43
N ASN A 189 -0.68 -19.49 12.29
CA ASN A 189 -1.26 -20.46 13.23
C ASN A 189 -0.46 -21.78 13.28
N SER A 190 0.07 -22.25 12.14
CA SER A 190 0.89 -23.46 12.14
C SER A 190 2.26 -23.24 12.79
N SER A 191 2.84 -22.04 12.68
CA SER A 191 4.11 -21.70 13.34
C SER A 191 3.99 -21.62 14.86
N ASP A 192 2.85 -21.15 15.38
CA ASP A 192 2.56 -21.16 16.82
C ASP A 192 2.46 -22.59 17.37
N PHE A 193 1.85 -23.50 16.60
CA PHE A 193 1.78 -24.94 16.95
C PHE A 193 3.18 -25.57 17.05
N ILE A 194 4.07 -25.28 16.10
CA ILE A 194 5.45 -25.82 16.08
C ILE A 194 6.30 -25.27 17.23
N LEU A 195 6.07 -24.03 17.68
CA LEU A 195 6.77 -23.44 18.82
C LEU A 195 6.29 -24.03 20.16
N VAL A 196 4.99 -24.30 20.33
CA VAL A 196 4.43 -24.94 21.53
C VAL A 196 4.93 -26.38 21.68
N GLU A 197 5.00 -27.15 20.58
CA GLU A 197 5.55 -28.52 20.59
C GLU A 197 7.04 -28.54 20.98
N ARG A 198 7.83 -27.59 20.49
CA ARG A 198 9.26 -27.46 20.84
C ARG A 198 9.51 -27.05 22.30
N VAL A 199 8.63 -26.25 22.90
CA VAL A 199 8.76 -25.89 24.33
C VAL A 199 8.30 -27.04 25.22
N GLY A 200 7.24 -27.77 24.83
CA GLY A 200 6.76 -28.95 25.55
C GLY A 200 7.68 -30.17 25.47
N SER A 201 8.52 -30.28 24.44
CA SER A 201 9.51 -31.37 24.30
C SER A 201 10.83 -31.12 25.05
N ASN A 202 11.08 -29.90 25.52
CA ASN A 202 12.29 -29.50 26.24
C ASN A 202 12.07 -29.29 27.75
N ALA A 203 10.89 -29.65 28.27
CA ALA A 203 10.54 -29.72 29.69
C ALA A 203 10.37 -31.20 30.08
#